data_AF-A0A3D1D0Q2-F1
#
_entry.id   AF-A0A3D1D0Q2-F1
#
_cell.length_a   1.000
_cell.length_b   1.000
_cell.length_c   1.000
_cell.angle_alpha   90.00
_cell.angle_beta   90.00
_cell.angle_gamma   90.00
#
_symmetry.space_group_name_H-M   'P 1'
#
loop_
_entity.id
_entity.type
_entity.pdbx_description
1 polymer ?
#
loop_
_entity_poly.entity_id
_entity_poly.type
_entity_poly.pdbx_seq_one_letter_code
_entity_poly.pdbx_strand_id
1 'polypeptide(L)'
;AYVFFRGRSILFKDQGEVLLLRFANDLEEVAKVEQLPKLEGKKMFLFLAPKKAGVAKQSQQKRDRLAKEAVEKEQQKLKDEEDAKKKGLLGNAKGAEGLLAKLNAED
;
A
#
# COMPACT_ATOMS: atom_id res chain seq x y z
N ALA A 1 -14.12 -19.80 8.77
CA ALA A 1 -14.74 -20.81 9.66
C ALA A 1 -15.56 -21.79 8.84
N TYR A 2 -15.88 -22.98 9.35
CA TYR A 2 -16.74 -23.93 8.64
C TYR A 2 -17.59 -24.79 9.58
N VAL A 3 -18.74 -25.24 9.06
CA VAL A 3 -19.62 -26.24 9.68
C VAL A 3 -19.51 -27.53 8.89
N PHE A 4 -19.31 -28.66 9.57
CA PHE A 4 -19.27 -29.98 8.93
C PHE A 4 -20.56 -30.75 9.23
N PHE A 5 -21.28 -31.14 8.18
CA PHE A 5 -22.51 -31.90 8.30
C PHE A 5 -22.21 -33.41 8.28
N ARG A 6 -22.62 -34.12 9.33
CA ARG A 6 -22.47 -35.57 9.45
C ARG A 6 -23.78 -36.28 9.11
N GLY A 7 -23.73 -37.17 8.11
CA GLY A 7 -24.88 -37.98 7.73
C GLY A 7 -26.03 -37.13 7.18
N ARG A 8 -27.23 -37.29 7.72
CA ARG A 8 -28.44 -36.56 7.28
C ARG A 8 -28.52 -35.13 7.82
N SER A 9 -27.56 -34.67 8.62
CA SER A 9 -27.61 -33.31 9.16
C SER A 9 -27.49 -32.22 8.10
N ILE A 10 -27.05 -32.56 6.88
CA ILE A 10 -26.98 -31.65 5.72
C ILE A 10 -28.36 -31.11 5.29
N LEU A 11 -29.45 -31.81 5.63
CA LEU A 11 -30.82 -31.33 5.41
C LEU A 11 -31.10 -30.04 6.21
N PHE A 12 -30.41 -29.83 7.32
CA PHE A 12 -30.52 -28.63 8.16
C PHE A 12 -29.50 -27.56 7.76
N LYS A 13 -29.23 -27.39 6.45
CA LYS A 13 -28.29 -26.39 5.94
C LYS A 13 -28.62 -24.97 6.42
N ASP A 14 -29.90 -24.65 6.56
CA ASP A 14 -30.39 -23.34 7.01
C ASP A 14 -29.98 -23.07 8.47
N GLN A 15 -29.99 -24.10 9.32
CA GLN A 15 -29.49 -23.98 10.70
C GLN A 15 -27.97 -23.76 10.73
N GLY A 16 -27.23 -24.40 9.82
CA GLY A 16 -25.80 -24.18 9.67
C GLY A 16 -25.47 -22.76 9.20
N GLU A 17 -26.31 -22.18 8.31
CA GLU A 17 -26.18 -20.80 7.87
C GLU A 17 -26.42 -19.82 9.03
N VAL A 18 -27.49 -20.01 9.80
CA VAL A 18 -27.77 -19.21 10.99
C VAL A 18 -26.64 -19.28 12.01
N LEU A 19 -26.05 -20.46 12.21
CA LEU A 19 -24.92 -20.64 13.12
C LEU A 19 -23.69 -19.83 12.67
N LEU A 20 -23.36 -19.88 11.37
CA LEU A 20 -22.24 -19.13 10.82
C LEU A 20 -22.49 -17.62 10.83
N LEU A 21 -23.72 -17.17 10.57
CA LEU A 21 -24.10 -15.76 10.68
C LEU A 21 -23.99 -15.25 12.11
N ARG A 22 -24.43 -16.04 13.11
CA ARG A 22 -24.24 -15.69 14.53
C ARG A 22 -22.76 -15.54 14.86
N PHE A 23 -21.95 -16.49 14.43
CA PHE A 23 -20.50 -16.43 14.59
C PHE A 23 -19.87 -15.21 13.91
N ALA A 24 -20.39 -14.78 12.75
CA ALA A 24 -19.94 -13.58 12.08
C ALA A 24 -20.25 -12.30 12.88
N ASN A 25 -21.46 -12.21 13.45
CA ASN A 25 -21.86 -11.09 14.31
C ASN A 25 -21.00 -11.02 15.58
N ASP A 26 -20.73 -12.16 16.22
CA ASP A 26 -19.85 -12.25 17.39
C ASP A 26 -18.42 -11.77 17.08
N LEU A 27 -17.99 -11.82 15.81
CA LEU A 27 -16.68 -11.38 15.34
C LEU A 27 -16.70 -10.04 14.58
N GLU A 28 -17.81 -9.31 14.58
CA GLU A 28 -17.93 -8.06 13.82
C GLU A 28 -16.90 -7.01 14.27
N GLU A 29 -16.50 -7.00 15.54
CA GLU A 29 -15.52 -6.04 16.07
C GLU A 29 -14.11 -6.25 15.49
N VAL A 30 -13.77 -7.49 15.14
CA VAL A 30 -12.40 -7.89 14.76
C VAL A 30 -12.29 -8.30 13.29
N ALA A 31 -13.40 -8.67 12.65
CA ALA A 31 -13.43 -9.19 11.29
C ALA A 31 -14.62 -8.66 10.47
N LYS A 32 -14.49 -8.68 9.15
CA LYS A 32 -15.52 -8.35 8.16
C LYS A 32 -15.81 -9.58 7.32
N VAL A 33 -17.08 -9.84 7.03
CA VAL A 33 -17.48 -10.93 6.13
C VAL A 33 -17.10 -10.58 4.68
N GLU A 34 -16.32 -11.45 4.03
CA GLU A 34 -15.98 -11.30 2.61
C GLU A 34 -16.98 -12.04 1.71
N GLN A 35 -17.40 -13.24 2.13
CA GLN A 35 -18.28 -14.09 1.37
C GLN A 35 -19.34 -14.70 2.27
N LEU A 36 -20.59 -14.69 1.80
CA LEU A 36 -21.71 -15.34 2.48
C LEU A 36 -21.47 -16.86 2.62
N PRO A 37 -22.08 -17.50 3.64
CA PRO A 37 -21.94 -18.93 3.85
C PRO A 37 -22.32 -19.73 2.59
N LYS A 38 -21.40 -20.57 2.10
CA LYS A 38 -21.66 -21.44 0.94
C LYS A 38 -21.34 -22.89 1.28
N LEU A 39 -22.17 -23.79 0.75
CA LEU A 39 -22.02 -25.22 0.92
C LEU A 39 -21.09 -25.79 -0.16
N GLU A 40 -20.04 -26.48 0.28
CA GLU A 40 -19.06 -27.18 -0.54
C GLU A 40 -18.98 -28.65 -0.06
N GLY A 41 -19.66 -29.54 -0.78
CA GLY A 41 -19.76 -30.95 -0.42
C GLY A 41 -20.52 -31.18 0.90
N LYS A 42 -19.81 -31.60 1.95
CA LYS A 42 -20.38 -31.81 3.31
C LYS A 42 -20.03 -30.69 4.28
N LYS A 43 -19.33 -29.65 3.83
CA LYS A 43 -18.91 -28.51 4.64
C LYS A 43 -19.61 -27.25 4.16
N MET A 44 -19.93 -26.35 5.08
CA MET A 44 -20.34 -24.99 4.75
C MET A 44 -19.29 -24.03 5.28
N PHE A 45 -18.78 -23.17 4.41
CA PHE A 45 -17.68 -22.26 4.71
C PHE A 45 -18.17 -20.82 4.84
N LEU A 46 -17.57 -20.09 5.77
CA LEU A 46 -17.69 -18.65 5.94
C LEU A 46 -16.28 -18.03 5.88
N PHE A 47 -16.09 -17.06 4.99
CA PHE A 47 -14.84 -16.32 4.83
C PHE A 47 -14.93 -14.95 5.51
N LEU A 48 -13.96 -14.69 6.38
CA LEU A 48 -13.86 -13.49 7.20
C LEU A 48 -12.48 -12.88 7.00
N ALA A 49 -12.43 -11.58 6.72
CA ALA A 49 -11.20 -10.80 6.67
C ALA A 49 -10.99 -10.07 8.00
N PRO A 50 -9.77 -10.06 8.57
CA PRO A 50 -9.46 -9.30 9.78
C PRO A 50 -9.58 -7.79 9.52
N LYS A 51 -10.35 -7.06 10.35
CA LYS A 51 -10.48 -5.59 10.30
C LYS A 51 -9.22 -4.89 10.82
N LYS A 52 -8.58 -5.48 11.83
CA LYS A 52 -7.28 -5.04 12.36
C LYS A 52 -6.26 -6.15 12.12
N ALA A 53 -5.94 -6.42 10.86
CA ALA A 53 -4.70 -7.11 10.56
C ALA A 53 -3.55 -6.19 11.00
N GLY A 54 -3.00 -6.46 12.18
CA GLY A 54 -1.69 -5.96 12.55
C GLY A 54 -0.73 -6.30 11.42
N VAL A 55 -0.33 -5.26 10.68
CA VAL A 55 0.86 -5.18 9.83
C VAL A 55 1.09 -6.44 8.99
N ALA A 56 0.59 -6.44 7.75
CA ALA A 56 1.37 -7.07 6.69
C ALA A 56 2.76 -6.43 6.76
N LYS A 57 3.74 -7.09 7.39
CA LYS A 57 5.14 -6.67 7.36
C LYS A 57 5.53 -6.76 5.89
N GLN A 58 5.38 -5.64 5.19
CA GLN A 58 6.22 -5.40 4.04
C GLN A 58 7.64 -5.65 4.53
N SER A 59 8.35 -6.58 3.87
CA SER A 59 9.78 -6.81 4.11
C SER A 59 10.46 -5.44 4.23
N GLN A 60 11.35 -5.27 5.21
CA GLN A 60 12.05 -4.00 5.45
C GLN A 60 12.65 -3.46 4.13
N GLN A 61 13.14 -4.37 3.28
CA GLN A 61 13.67 -4.10 1.94
C GLN A 61 12.70 -3.35 1.02
N LYS A 62 11.40 -3.63 1.07
CA LYS A 62 10.40 -2.94 0.24
C LYS A 62 10.20 -1.50 0.72
N ARG A 63 10.20 -1.29 2.04
CA ARG A 63 10.05 0.05 2.64
C ARG A 63 11.29 0.90 2.40
N ASP A 64 12.48 0.32 2.52
CA ASP A 64 13.75 1.01 2.31
C ASP A 64 13.94 1.44 0.85
N ARG A 65 13.48 0.61 -0.11
CA ARG A 65 13.51 0.96 -1.53
C ARG A 65 12.57 2.11 -1.87
N LEU A 66 11.34 2.08 -1.36
CA LEU A 66 10.35 3.14 -1.54
C LEU A 66 10.79 4.47 -0.92
N ALA A 67 11.44 4.43 0.25
CA ALA A 67 11.99 5.61 0.90
C ALA A 67 13.16 6.21 0.10
N LYS A 68 14.07 5.39 -0.42
CA LYS A 68 15.18 5.85 -1.27
C LYS A 68 14.70 6.47 -2.57
N GLU A 69 13.76 5.82 -3.27
CA GLU A 69 13.19 6.36 -4.51
C GLU A 69 12.42 7.67 -4.31
N ALA A 70 11.78 7.85 -3.15
CA ALA A 70 11.12 9.12 -2.80
C ALA A 70 12.13 10.24 -2.50
N VAL A 71 13.17 9.94 -1.71
CA VAL A 71 14.25 10.90 -1.39
C VAL A 71 15.01 11.31 -2.65
N GLU A 72 15.28 10.38 -3.56
CA GLU A 72 16.01 10.66 -4.80
C GLU A 72 15.20 11.54 -5.76
N LYS A 73 13.88 11.32 -5.86
CA LYS A 73 12.98 12.19 -6.62
C LYS A 73 12.87 13.59 -6.04
N GLU A 74 12.87 13.72 -4.72
CA GLU A 74 12.82 15.03 -4.06
C GLU A 74 14.14 15.79 -4.25
N GLN A 75 15.27 15.10 -4.17
CA GLN A 75 16.59 15.68 -4.46
C GLN A 75 16.76 16.05 -5.94
N GLN A 76 16.21 15.25 -6.87
CA GLN A 76 16.20 15.61 -8.29
C GLN A 76 15.37 16.86 -8.54
N LYS A 77 14.18 16.97 -7.94
CA LYS A 77 13.37 18.19 -8.05
C LYS A 77 14.07 19.43 -7.50
N LEU A 78 14.74 19.31 -6.35
CA LEU A 78 15.49 20.43 -5.77
C LEU A 78 16.70 20.83 -6.62
N LYS A 79 17.41 19.85 -7.20
CA LYS A 79 18.51 20.11 -8.14
C LYS A 79 18.01 20.74 -9.43
N ASP A 80 16.93 20.23 -10.00
CA ASP A 80 16.30 20.78 -11.21
C ASP A 80 15.80 22.23 -10.97
N GLU A 81 15.25 22.53 -9.78
CA GLU A 81 14.86 23.88 -9.38
C GLU A 81 16.07 24.81 -9.14
N GLU A 82 17.16 24.30 -8.57
CA GLU A 82 18.39 25.07 -8.35
C GLU A 82 19.12 25.36 -9.67
N ASP A 83 19.16 24.38 -10.58
CA ASP A 83 19.73 24.51 -11.92
C ASP A 83 18.86 25.44 -12.80
N ALA A 84 17.53 25.40 -12.65
CA ALA A 84 16.64 26.37 -13.28
C ALA A 84 16.89 27.80 -12.78
N LYS A 85 17.15 28.00 -11.47
CA LYS A 85 17.50 29.30 -10.89
C LYS A 85 18.87 29.81 -11.36
N LYS A 86 19.91 28.95 -11.41
CA LYS A 86 21.24 29.31 -11.92
C LYS A 86 21.21 29.64 -13.42
N LYS A 87 20.49 28.86 -14.22
CA LYS A 87 20.32 29.12 -15.66
C LYS A 87 19.51 30.39 -15.92
N GLY A 88 18.50 30.67 -15.10
CA GLY A 88 17.71 31.91 -15.15
C GLY A 88 18.52 33.17 -14.79
N LEU A 89 19.49 33.05 -13.86
CA LEU A 89 20.36 34.15 -13.45
C LEU A 89 21.42 34.51 -14.50
N LEU A 90 21.92 33.53 -15.25
CA LEU A 90 22.94 33.73 -16.31
C LEU A 90 22.34 34.14 -17.66
N GLY A 91 21.06 33.85 -17.90
CA GLY A 91 20.38 34.08 -19.19
C GLY A 91 20.05 35.55 -19.52
N ASN A 92 20.02 36.45 -18.53
CA ASN A 92 19.58 37.84 -18.73
C ASN A 92 20.72 38.87 -18.82
N ALA A 93 21.99 38.48 -18.72
CA ALA A 93 23.12 39.40 -18.83
C ALA A 93 23.87 39.18 -20.16
N LYS A 94 23.50 39.96 -21.18
CA LYS A 94 24.12 40.01 -22.52
C LYS A 94 25.57 40.56 -22.49
N GLY A 95 26.45 39.92 -21.74
CA GLY A 95 27.85 40.31 -21.55
C GLY A 95 28.64 39.58 -20.44
N ALA A 96 28.06 38.59 -19.74
CA ALA A 96 28.70 37.97 -18.56
C ALA A 96 29.83 36.96 -18.87
N GLU A 97 29.83 36.31 -20.05
CA GLU A 97 30.84 35.30 -20.38
C GLU A 97 32.26 35.88 -20.56
N GLY A 98 32.38 37.14 -20.99
CA GLY A 98 33.69 37.77 -21.23
C GLY A 98 34.42 38.23 -19.97
N LEU A 99 33.71 38.44 -18.86
CA LEU A 99 34.29 38.88 -17.57
C LEU A 99 34.71 37.69 -16.70
N LEU A 100 33.97 36.57 -16.78
CA LEU A 100 34.27 35.36 -16.01
C LEU A 100 35.56 34.67 -16.49
N ALA A 101 35.90 34.79 -17.77
CA ALA A 101 37.13 34.23 -18.34
C ALA A 101 38.40 35.00 -17.91
N LYS A 102 38.29 36.30 -17.61
CA LYS A 102 39.42 37.12 -17.16
C LYS A 102 39.75 36.96 -15.67
N LEU A 103 38.74 36.65 -14.86
CA LEU A 103 38.92 36.40 -13.42
C LEU A 103 39.55 35.04 -13.11
N ASN A 104 39.46 34.06 -14.02
CA ASN A 104 40.02 32.72 -13.83
C ASN A 104 41.40 32.53 -14.53
N ALA A 105 41.98 33.61 -15.07
CA ALA A 105 43.25 33.58 -15.81
C ALA A 105 44.37 34.40 -15.14
N GLU A 106 44.11 34.99 -13.97
CA GLU A 106 45.14 35.62 -13.12
C GLU A 106 45.18 34.89 -11.76
N ASP A 107 45.74 33.69 -11.77
CA ASP A 107 46.47 33.02 -10.67
C ASP A 107 47.43 32.00 -11.31
#